data_AF-A0A7S1GT88-F1
#
_entry.id   AF-A0A7S1GT88-F1
#
_cell.length_a   1.000
_cell.length_b   1.000
_cell.length_c   1.000
_cell.angle_alpha   90.00
_cell.angle_beta   90.00
_cell.angle_gamma   90.00
#
_symmetry.space_group_name_H-M   'P 1'
#
loop_
_entity.id
_entity.type
_entity.pdbx_description
1 polymer ?
#
loop_
_entity_poly.entity_id
_entity_poly.type
_entity_poly.pdbx_seq_one_letter_code
_entity_poly.pdbx_strand_id
1 'polypeptide(L)'
;AEWAHAVLLLVVCSQVRFSCGDDGTAASGGIASLVRADLTELSSCYTLLNEAGTVGCRTTAQKGEAAPLVTIDTQEDLDAFVASGGAGTALVRAEPRSILLPQSLLTRSNMDKLEASGACGGVLVAAPETPPASFSPSSKEPYCACGAPAPCKGAWNPAGEDLVSADLNFGMVPLDHKGTRWVRDLASRAAVSSPDPGGGTKTGYPRAVAAFKDWMSTHGASRWSPRGGAAGGGSWLQVQQATKCCGNCRPNCGGELCCDTSKGFECVSGAETGWGSPACAKRRRPDAAGCLEDRTCLPLGGYSVWGLLSPSLPPPAGRGIVLVVARMDSGGLFTARQPGAARASGVAA
;
A
#
# COMPACT_ATOMS: atom_id res chain seq x y z
N ALA A 1 -1.92 15.64 -42.87
CA ALA A 1 -3.03 14.72 -42.57
C ALA A 1 -2.80 14.18 -41.18
N GLU A 2 -3.72 14.50 -40.29
CA GLU A 2 -3.65 14.38 -38.84
C GLU A 2 -3.48 12.93 -38.38
N TRP A 3 -2.63 12.72 -37.39
CA TRP A 3 -2.71 11.56 -36.51
C TRP A 3 -3.03 12.06 -35.11
N ALA A 4 -4.32 12.06 -34.78
CA ALA A 4 -4.80 12.20 -33.43
C ALA A 4 -4.39 10.93 -32.66
N HIS A 5 -3.52 11.07 -31.66
CA HIS A 5 -3.23 9.99 -30.73
C HIS A 5 -4.07 10.18 -29.47
N ALA A 6 -4.99 9.22 -29.31
CA ALA A 6 -5.90 9.12 -28.19
C ALA A 6 -5.15 9.00 -26.87
N VAL A 7 -5.58 9.79 -25.90
CA VAL A 7 -5.14 9.77 -24.50
C VAL A 7 -5.84 8.61 -23.81
N LEU A 8 -5.07 7.67 -23.24
CA LEU A 8 -5.60 6.64 -22.35
C LEU A 8 -5.20 6.97 -20.91
N LEU A 9 -6.16 7.51 -20.16
CA LEU A 9 -6.03 7.74 -18.72
C LEU A 9 -6.30 6.40 -18.01
N LEU A 10 -5.30 5.86 -17.32
CA LEU A 10 -5.42 4.60 -16.58
C LEU A 10 -5.83 4.90 -15.14
N VAL A 11 -7.11 4.68 -14.83
CA VAL A 11 -7.65 4.76 -13.46
C VAL A 11 -7.47 3.40 -12.80
N VAL A 12 -6.57 3.30 -11.83
CA VAL A 12 -6.57 2.17 -10.89
C VAL A 12 -7.70 2.41 -9.89
N CYS A 13 -8.82 1.69 -10.05
CA CYS A 13 -9.90 1.71 -9.07
C CYS A 13 -9.50 0.92 -7.83
N SER A 14 -8.88 1.58 -6.87
CA SER A 14 -8.86 1.11 -5.49
C SER A 14 -10.28 1.11 -4.93
N GLN A 15 -10.68 0.02 -4.30
CA GLN A 15 -11.99 -0.07 -3.66
C GLN A 15 -11.84 -0.51 -2.22
N VAL A 16 -12.32 0.34 -1.31
CA VAL A 16 -12.53 -0.03 0.08
C VAL A 16 -13.99 -0.41 0.24
N ARG A 17 -14.24 -1.58 0.82
CA ARG A 17 -15.58 -2.16 0.96
C ARG A 17 -15.87 -2.44 2.42
N PHE A 18 -17.06 -2.10 2.88
CA PHE A 18 -17.53 -2.45 4.21
C PHE A 18 -18.62 -3.51 4.14
N SER A 19 -18.71 -4.39 5.14
CA SER A 19 -19.80 -5.37 5.25
C SER A 19 -20.37 -5.35 6.67
N CYS A 20 -21.69 -5.21 6.81
CA CYS A 20 -22.44 -5.40 8.05
C CYS A 20 -23.38 -6.60 7.89
N GLY A 21 -23.30 -7.58 8.80
CA GLY A 21 -24.32 -8.63 8.87
C GLY A 21 -25.43 -8.17 9.79
N ASP A 22 -26.65 -8.02 9.29
CA ASP A 22 -27.85 -7.87 10.11
C ASP A 22 -29.05 -8.61 9.48
N ASP A 23 -29.89 -9.17 10.37
CA ASP A 23 -31.13 -9.89 10.08
C ASP A 23 -32.19 -8.94 9.51
N GLY A 24 -32.90 -9.44 8.48
CA GLY A 24 -33.56 -8.59 7.49
C GLY A 24 -34.70 -7.68 7.98
N THR A 25 -34.86 -6.56 7.28
CA THR A 25 -36.13 -6.15 6.64
C THR A 25 -35.91 -4.99 5.64
N ALA A 26 -36.38 -5.24 4.41
CA ALA A 26 -36.58 -4.41 3.20
C ALA A 26 -36.14 -2.93 3.10
N ALA A 27 -35.38 -2.62 2.02
CA ALA A 27 -35.66 -1.53 1.08
C ALA A 27 -34.97 -1.82 -0.27
N SER A 28 -35.55 -1.37 -1.38
CA SER A 28 -35.37 -1.82 -2.78
C SER A 28 -34.01 -1.54 -3.48
N GLY A 29 -32.90 -1.47 -2.74
CA GLY A 29 -31.56 -1.74 -3.29
C GLY A 29 -31.25 -3.22 -3.05
N GLY A 30 -30.79 -3.96 -4.07
CA GLY A 30 -30.49 -5.38 -3.91
C GLY A 30 -29.63 -5.65 -2.66
N ILE A 31 -29.80 -6.81 -2.01
CA ILE A 31 -29.23 -7.19 -0.69
C ILE A 31 -27.77 -6.73 -0.46
N ALA A 32 -26.97 -6.66 -1.54
CA ALA A 32 -25.64 -6.08 -1.52
C ALA A 32 -25.56 -4.65 -0.95
N SER A 33 -26.46 -3.72 -1.29
CA SER A 33 -26.39 -2.33 -0.79
C SER A 33 -26.83 -2.15 0.66
N LEU A 34 -27.55 -3.13 1.23
CA LEU A 34 -27.93 -3.15 2.65
C LEU A 34 -26.78 -3.63 3.53
N VAL A 35 -25.97 -4.55 3.01
CA VAL A 35 -24.81 -5.12 3.71
C VAL A 35 -23.55 -4.29 3.47
N ARG A 36 -23.48 -3.55 2.36
CA ARG A 36 -22.23 -2.99 1.83
C ARG A 36 -22.28 -1.51 1.55
N ALA A 37 -21.25 -0.81 2.01
CA ALA A 37 -20.93 0.53 1.56
C ALA A 37 -19.58 0.51 0.84
N ASP A 38 -19.56 0.99 -0.40
CA ASP A 38 -18.34 1.24 -1.14
C ASP A 38 -17.95 2.70 -0.91
N LEU A 39 -16.71 2.96 -0.47
CA LEU A 39 -16.19 4.32 -0.41
C LEU A 39 -15.66 4.70 -1.79
N THR A 40 -16.49 5.39 -2.57
CA THR A 40 -16.12 5.95 -3.88
C THR A 40 -15.28 7.21 -3.67
N GLU A 41 -14.31 7.47 -4.55
CA GLU A 41 -13.43 8.67 -4.56
C GLU A 41 -12.29 8.71 -3.54
N LEU A 42 -11.82 7.55 -3.07
CA LEU A 42 -10.65 7.51 -2.19
C LEU A 42 -9.33 7.41 -2.96
N SER A 43 -8.35 8.19 -2.51
CA SER A 43 -6.96 8.12 -2.96
C SER A 43 -6.21 7.05 -2.15
N SER A 44 -5.93 5.87 -2.68
CA SER A 44 -5.15 4.86 -1.97
C SER A 44 -3.65 5.19 -1.94
N CYS A 45 -2.96 4.64 -0.96
CA CYS A 45 -1.52 4.44 -1.05
C CYS A 45 -1.26 3.28 -2.03
N TYR A 46 -0.30 3.45 -2.92
CA TYR A 46 0.00 2.53 -4.00
C TYR A 46 1.48 2.14 -3.96
N THR A 47 1.82 1.00 -4.52
CA THR A 47 3.22 0.57 -4.60
C THR A 47 3.93 1.29 -5.76
N LEU A 48 5.19 1.63 -5.54
CA LEU A 48 6.16 2.08 -6.53
C LEU A 48 7.36 1.15 -6.53
N LEU A 49 8.05 1.10 -7.66
CA LEU A 49 9.26 0.32 -7.83
C LEU A 49 10.44 1.25 -8.10
N ASN A 50 11.55 0.99 -7.43
CA ASN A 50 12.85 1.57 -7.72
C ASN A 50 13.87 0.44 -7.98
N GLU A 51 15.15 0.80 -8.15
CA GLU A 51 16.21 -0.19 -8.37
C GLU A 51 16.46 -1.09 -7.16
N ALA A 52 16.19 -0.61 -5.94
CA ALA A 52 16.38 -1.36 -4.71
C ALA A 52 15.17 -2.24 -4.33
N GLY A 53 13.99 -2.00 -4.90
CA GLY A 53 12.80 -2.80 -4.70
C GLY A 53 11.50 -1.99 -4.67
N THR A 54 10.59 -2.42 -3.81
CA THR A 54 9.25 -1.86 -3.62
C THR A 54 9.21 -0.78 -2.55
N VAL A 55 8.40 0.25 -2.76
CA VAL A 55 7.98 1.23 -1.75
C VAL A 55 6.47 1.50 -1.91
N GLY A 56 5.83 2.16 -0.95
CA GLY A 56 4.40 2.35 -0.86
C GLY A 56 3.66 1.20 -0.17
N CYS A 57 2.39 1.02 -0.52
CA CYS A 57 1.48 0.10 0.16
C CYS A 57 0.92 -0.96 -0.81
N ARG A 58 0.67 -2.16 -0.29
CA ARG A 58 0.00 -3.25 -1.03
C ARG A 58 -0.77 -4.16 -0.09
N THR A 59 -1.87 -4.74 -0.55
CA THR A 59 -2.46 -5.90 0.13
C THR A 59 -1.72 -7.17 -0.24
N THR A 60 -1.55 -8.09 0.71
CA THR A 60 -0.84 -9.36 0.46
C THR A 60 -1.64 -10.32 -0.43
N ALA A 61 -2.96 -10.27 -0.37
CA ALA A 61 -3.85 -11.16 -1.11
C ALA A 61 -4.38 -10.54 -2.40
N GLN A 62 -4.36 -11.33 -3.49
CA GLN A 62 -4.86 -10.91 -4.81
C GLN A 62 -6.34 -10.49 -4.82
N LYS A 63 -7.16 -11.13 -3.99
CA LYS A 63 -8.59 -10.82 -3.87
C LYS A 63 -8.86 -9.58 -3.01
N GLY A 64 -7.82 -8.97 -2.45
CA GLY A 64 -7.92 -8.00 -1.39
C GLY A 64 -7.91 -8.68 -0.02
N GLU A 65 -7.80 -7.86 1.01
CA GLU A 65 -7.72 -8.26 2.41
C GLU A 65 -8.88 -7.64 3.18
N ALA A 66 -9.68 -8.47 3.83
CA ALA A 66 -10.85 -8.05 4.59
C ALA A 66 -10.64 -8.44 6.05
N ALA A 67 -10.73 -7.45 6.93
CA ALA A 67 -10.42 -7.63 8.33
C ALA A 67 -11.38 -6.81 9.22
N PRO A 68 -11.73 -7.32 10.42
CA PRO A 68 -12.55 -6.57 11.36
C PRO A 68 -11.92 -5.22 11.69
N LEU A 69 -12.76 -4.19 11.70
CA LEU A 69 -12.35 -2.82 11.98
C LEU A 69 -12.16 -2.60 13.49
N VAL A 70 -11.05 -1.96 13.84
CA VAL A 70 -10.74 -1.50 15.19
C VAL A 70 -10.40 -0.02 15.11
N THR A 71 -10.90 0.76 16.07
CA THR A 71 -10.56 2.18 16.21
C THR A 71 -9.39 2.32 17.17
N ILE A 72 -8.38 3.08 16.77
CA ILE A 72 -7.23 3.43 17.60
C ILE A 72 -7.23 4.94 17.69
N ASP A 73 -7.43 5.51 18.88
CA ASP A 73 -7.50 6.96 19.05
C ASP A 73 -6.24 7.53 19.74
N THR A 74 -5.51 6.70 20.49
CA THR A 74 -4.32 7.09 21.26
C THR A 74 -3.09 6.23 20.94
N GLN A 75 -1.91 6.69 21.37
CA GLN A 75 -0.67 5.92 21.20
C GLN A 75 -0.70 4.66 22.09
N GLU A 76 -1.32 4.75 23.27
CA GLU A 76 -1.52 3.64 24.19
C GLU A 76 -2.38 2.54 23.56
N ASP A 77 -3.45 2.90 22.85
CA ASP A 77 -4.29 1.94 22.11
C ASP A 77 -3.49 1.22 21.02
N LEU A 78 -2.62 1.98 20.32
CA LEU A 78 -1.78 1.43 19.26
C LEU A 78 -0.75 0.46 19.81
N ASP A 79 -0.05 0.84 20.88
CA ASP A 79 0.96 0.00 21.51
C ASP A 79 0.31 -1.27 22.12
N ALA A 80 -0.90 -1.16 22.70
CA ALA A 80 -1.67 -2.30 23.17
C ALA A 80 -2.11 -3.23 22.01
N PHE A 81 -2.52 -2.66 20.88
CA PHE A 81 -2.87 -3.42 19.68
C PHE A 81 -1.67 -4.21 19.15
N VAL A 82 -0.50 -3.57 19.04
CA VAL A 82 0.74 -4.21 18.60
C VAL A 82 1.20 -5.28 19.58
N ALA A 83 1.18 -5.00 20.89
CA ALA A 83 1.60 -5.94 21.94
C ALA A 83 0.71 -7.19 22.03
N SER A 84 -0.58 -7.05 21.73
CA SER A 84 -1.51 -8.19 21.68
C SER A 84 -1.44 -8.97 20.36
N GLY A 85 -0.64 -8.53 19.38
CA GLY A 85 -0.65 -9.09 18.04
C GLY A 85 -2.03 -8.99 17.38
N GLY A 86 -2.81 -7.95 17.69
CA GLY A 86 -4.20 -7.79 17.25
C GLY A 86 -5.18 -8.83 17.79
N ALA A 87 -4.78 -9.65 18.78
CA ALA A 87 -5.66 -10.62 19.40
C ALA A 87 -6.74 -9.95 20.26
N GLY A 88 -8.00 -10.24 19.94
CA GLY A 88 -9.10 -10.07 20.89
C GLY A 88 -9.16 -11.31 21.78
N THR A 89 -9.00 -11.15 23.09
CA THR A 89 -9.23 -12.18 24.13
C THR A 89 -8.80 -13.61 23.77
N ALA A 90 -7.51 -13.91 24.02
CA ALA A 90 -6.84 -15.18 24.35
C ALA A 90 -7.14 -16.53 23.64
N LEU A 91 -8.23 -16.72 22.89
CA LEU A 91 -8.63 -18.06 22.40
C LEU A 91 -8.79 -18.20 20.88
N VAL A 92 -8.64 -17.11 20.12
CA VAL A 92 -8.69 -17.13 18.65
C VAL A 92 -7.34 -16.67 18.13
N ARG A 93 -6.79 -17.42 17.15
CA ARG A 93 -5.56 -17.08 16.44
C ARG A 93 -5.59 -15.59 16.08
N ALA A 94 -4.47 -14.89 16.26
CA ALA A 94 -4.35 -13.48 15.88
C ALA A 94 -4.76 -13.31 14.40
N GLU A 95 -5.97 -12.81 14.18
CA GLU A 95 -6.47 -12.49 12.84
C GLU A 95 -6.12 -11.03 12.55
N PRO A 96 -5.68 -10.72 11.30
CA PRO A 96 -5.44 -9.35 10.90
C PRO A 96 -6.66 -8.46 11.17
N ARG A 97 -6.39 -7.22 11.59
CA ARG A 97 -7.41 -6.19 11.84
C ARG A 97 -7.18 -4.99 10.93
N SER A 98 -8.29 -4.44 10.47
CA SER A 98 -8.29 -3.14 9.81
C SER A 98 -8.35 -2.05 10.87
N ILE A 99 -7.57 -0.99 10.72
CA ILE A 99 -7.43 0.04 11.75
C ILE A 99 -7.96 1.36 11.22
N LEU A 100 -8.83 2.03 11.97
CA LEU A 100 -9.05 3.46 11.81
C LEU A 100 -8.04 4.21 12.67
N LEU A 101 -7.10 4.91 12.03
CA LEU A 101 -5.97 5.59 12.68
C LEU A 101 -6.04 7.10 12.47
N PRO A 102 -5.96 7.94 13.51
CA PRO A 102 -5.85 9.39 13.37
C PRO A 102 -4.52 9.77 12.71
N GLN A 103 -4.54 10.85 11.92
CA GLN A 103 -3.34 11.35 11.24
C GLN A 103 -2.20 11.69 12.22
N SER A 104 -2.49 12.06 13.47
CA SER A 104 -1.47 12.32 14.50
C SER A 104 -0.62 11.10 14.86
N LEU A 105 -1.14 9.88 14.66
CA LEU A 105 -0.41 8.63 14.88
C LEU A 105 0.21 8.05 13.60
N LEU A 106 0.01 8.72 12.46
CA LEU A 106 0.58 8.35 11.17
C LEU A 106 2.05 8.74 11.09
N THR A 107 2.90 8.02 11.82
CA THR A 107 4.36 8.21 11.84
C THR A 107 5.05 6.98 11.28
N ARG A 108 6.29 7.13 10.83
CA ARG A 108 7.05 5.99 10.29
C ARG A 108 7.27 4.90 11.33
N SER A 109 7.65 5.29 12.55
CA SER A 109 7.84 4.36 13.65
C SER A 109 6.58 3.54 13.95
N ASN A 110 5.39 4.14 13.86
CA ASN A 110 4.14 3.45 14.11
C ASN A 110 3.77 2.51 12.97
N MET A 111 4.01 2.89 11.72
CA MET A 111 3.75 2.01 10.56
C MET A 111 4.69 0.80 10.57
N ASP A 112 5.97 0.98 10.91
CA ASP A 112 6.92 -0.12 11.06
C ASP A 112 6.50 -1.09 12.19
N LYS A 113 6.02 -0.56 13.33
CA LYS A 113 5.46 -1.40 14.42
C LYS A 113 4.23 -2.20 13.96
N LEU A 114 3.32 -1.57 13.24
CA LEU A 114 2.12 -2.24 12.71
C LEU A 114 2.50 -3.33 11.72
N GLU A 115 3.45 -3.08 10.83
CA GLU A 115 3.94 -4.08 9.89
C GLU A 115 4.63 -5.24 10.61
N ALA A 116 5.55 -4.95 11.53
CA ALA A 116 6.27 -5.96 12.30
C ALA A 116 5.34 -6.83 13.16
N SER A 117 4.18 -6.29 13.57
CA SER A 117 3.19 -7.05 14.34
C SER A 117 2.54 -8.18 13.54
N GLY A 118 2.50 -8.09 12.20
CA GLY A 118 1.75 -9.00 11.33
C GLY A 118 0.23 -8.99 11.56
N ALA A 119 -0.27 -8.10 12.40
CA ALA A 119 -1.67 -8.04 12.83
C ALA A 119 -2.49 -7.00 12.09
N CYS A 120 -1.88 -6.19 11.23
CA CYS A 120 -2.56 -5.15 10.47
C CYS A 120 -2.96 -5.66 9.08
N GLY A 121 -4.26 -5.70 8.80
CA GLY A 121 -4.80 -6.03 7.47
C GLY A 121 -5.05 -4.80 6.58
N GLY A 122 -4.90 -3.59 7.13
CA GLY A 122 -5.06 -2.33 6.42
C GLY A 122 -5.36 -1.15 7.34
N VAL A 123 -5.08 0.07 6.85
CA VAL A 123 -5.23 1.31 7.60
C VAL A 123 -6.15 2.27 6.88
N LEU A 124 -7.20 2.70 7.57
CA LEU A 124 -7.99 3.87 7.23
C LEU A 124 -7.42 5.07 7.99
N VAL A 125 -6.91 6.06 7.29
CA VAL A 125 -6.39 7.28 7.92
C VAL A 125 -7.55 8.25 8.11
N ALA A 126 -7.94 8.51 9.35
CA ALA A 126 -8.97 9.46 9.68
C ALA A 126 -8.54 10.89 9.31
N ALA A 127 -9.46 11.65 8.73
CA ALA A 127 -9.26 13.07 8.49
C ALA A 127 -9.06 13.79 9.83
N PRO A 128 -8.02 14.63 9.96
CA PRO A 128 -7.78 15.34 11.21
C PRO A 128 -8.86 16.42 11.37
N GLU A 129 -9.34 16.65 12.60
CA GLU A 129 -10.22 17.80 12.87
C GLU A 129 -9.47 19.13 12.67
N THR A 130 -8.18 19.15 13.01
CA THR A 130 -7.27 20.27 12.77
C THR A 130 -6.01 19.76 12.06
N PRO A 131 -5.59 20.39 10.95
CA PRO A 131 -4.36 20.01 10.28
C PRO A 131 -3.19 20.01 11.27
N PRO A 132 -2.31 18.98 11.26
CA PRO A 132 -1.16 18.95 12.15
C PRO A 132 -0.25 20.15 11.86
N ALA A 133 0.30 20.76 12.92
CA ALA A 133 1.19 21.91 12.81
C ALA A 133 2.40 21.65 11.90
N SER A 134 2.86 20.40 11.88
CA SER A 134 3.91 19.94 10.98
C SER A 134 3.74 18.45 10.68
N PHE A 135 3.61 18.09 9.41
CA PHE A 135 3.65 16.72 8.93
C PHE A 135 4.13 16.70 7.48
N SER A 136 5.09 15.84 7.17
CA SER A 136 5.50 15.59 5.80
C SER A 136 5.76 14.11 5.61
N PRO A 137 5.07 13.42 4.68
CA PRO A 137 5.29 12.01 4.47
C PRO A 137 6.62 11.73 3.73
N SER A 138 7.30 12.77 3.22
CA SER A 138 8.62 12.65 2.59
C SER A 138 9.73 12.48 3.64
N SER A 139 10.92 12.04 3.20
CA SER A 139 12.10 11.97 4.07
C SER A 139 12.53 13.35 4.57
N LYS A 140 13.35 13.37 5.62
CA LYS A 140 13.97 14.62 6.12
C LYS A 140 14.94 15.25 5.14
N GLU A 141 15.51 14.42 4.26
CA GLU A 141 16.52 14.77 3.28
C GLU A 141 16.11 14.23 1.90
N PRO A 142 15.09 14.83 1.26
CA PRO A 142 14.63 14.36 -0.04
C PRO A 142 15.76 14.49 -1.07
N TYR A 143 15.88 13.51 -1.97
CA TYR A 143 16.89 13.44 -3.05
C TYR A 143 18.35 13.31 -2.63
N CYS A 144 18.65 13.05 -1.35
CA CYS A 144 20.03 12.90 -0.90
C CYS A 144 20.82 11.85 -1.71
N ALA A 145 20.18 10.71 -2.04
CA ALA A 145 20.80 9.64 -2.81
C ALA A 145 21.06 9.97 -4.29
N CYS A 146 20.44 11.01 -4.85
CA CYS A 146 20.38 11.22 -6.30
C CYS A 146 21.31 12.31 -6.84
N GLY A 147 22.17 12.93 -6.03
CA GLY A 147 23.16 13.89 -6.56
C GLY A 147 23.60 15.05 -5.66
N ALA A 148 23.24 15.06 -4.37
CA ALA A 148 23.87 16.01 -3.45
C ALA A 148 25.32 15.55 -3.15
N PRO A 149 26.33 16.45 -3.11
CA PRO A 149 27.66 16.08 -2.68
C PRO A 149 27.58 15.53 -1.25
N ALA A 150 27.89 14.24 -1.11
CA ALA A 150 27.81 13.56 0.16
C ALA A 150 28.81 14.17 1.18
N PRO A 151 28.48 14.14 2.48
CA PRO A 151 27.19 13.75 3.05
C PRO A 151 26.17 14.89 3.01
N CYS A 152 24.89 14.56 2.85
CA CYS A 152 23.81 15.49 3.14
C CYS A 152 23.89 15.83 4.64
N LYS A 153 24.06 17.11 4.96
CA LYS A 153 24.25 17.59 6.34
C LYS A 153 23.06 18.42 6.84
N GLY A 154 21.89 18.32 6.18
CA GLY A 154 20.78 19.24 6.42
C GLY A 154 19.43 18.56 6.33
N ALA A 155 18.64 18.66 7.41
CA ALA A 155 17.23 18.31 7.43
C ALA A 155 16.41 19.42 6.74
N TRP A 156 16.44 19.46 5.40
CA TRP A 156 15.64 20.38 4.59
C TRP A 156 14.14 20.25 4.84
N ASN A 157 13.71 19.07 5.30
CA ASN A 157 12.34 18.78 5.69
C ASN A 157 12.32 18.22 7.13
N PRO A 158 12.47 19.06 8.18
CA PRO A 158 12.59 18.56 9.56
C PRO A 158 11.37 17.76 10.03
N ALA A 159 10.19 18.04 9.46
CA ALA A 159 8.94 17.33 9.70
C ALA A 159 8.77 16.05 8.85
N GLY A 160 9.83 15.60 8.18
CA GLY A 160 9.83 14.43 7.32
C GLY A 160 9.73 13.12 8.09
N GLU A 161 8.71 12.34 7.78
CA GLU A 161 8.47 11.01 8.34
C GLU A 161 9.04 9.89 7.48
N ASP A 162 9.39 10.12 6.22
CA ASP A 162 9.87 9.05 5.33
C ASP A 162 8.87 7.88 5.14
N LEU A 163 7.58 8.22 5.13
CA LEU A 163 6.47 7.28 4.87
C LEU A 163 6.32 6.93 3.38
N VAL A 164 6.62 7.87 2.48
CA VAL A 164 6.50 7.63 1.01
C VAL A 164 7.47 6.55 0.52
N SER A 165 8.58 6.34 1.23
CA SER A 165 9.58 5.32 0.91
C SER A 165 9.40 4.00 1.68
N ALA A 166 8.38 3.90 2.55
CA ALA A 166 8.08 2.69 3.30
C ALA A 166 7.59 1.58 2.39
N ASP A 167 7.96 0.32 2.63
CA ASP A 167 7.44 -0.84 1.90
C ASP A 167 6.43 -1.58 2.79
N LEU A 168 5.16 -1.15 2.78
CA LEU A 168 4.14 -1.65 3.70
C LEU A 168 3.32 -2.77 3.08
N ASN A 169 3.22 -3.90 3.79
CA ASN A 169 2.46 -5.07 3.36
C ASN A 169 0.94 -5.03 3.66
N PHE A 170 0.39 -3.84 3.87
CA PHE A 170 -1.06 -3.64 4.01
C PHE A 170 -1.51 -2.40 3.22
N GLY A 171 -2.80 -2.35 2.86
CA GLY A 171 -3.39 -1.20 2.15
C GLY A 171 -3.59 0.00 3.08
N MET A 172 -3.46 1.21 2.55
CA MET A 172 -3.74 2.43 3.31
C MET A 172 -4.62 3.39 2.51
N VAL A 173 -5.64 3.93 3.15
CA VAL A 173 -6.60 4.82 2.49
C VAL A 173 -6.99 5.97 3.41
N PRO A 174 -6.82 7.24 3.00
CA PRO A 174 -7.25 8.39 3.76
C PRO A 174 -8.75 8.61 3.56
N LEU A 175 -9.43 8.94 4.65
CA LEU A 175 -10.82 9.34 4.64
C LEU A 175 -10.92 10.86 4.56
N ASP A 176 -12.04 11.38 4.10
CA ASP A 176 -12.44 12.77 4.35
C ASP A 176 -13.15 12.87 5.70
N HIS A 177 -13.56 14.08 6.11
CA HIS A 177 -14.27 14.26 7.38
C HIS A 177 -15.60 13.49 7.42
N LYS A 178 -16.31 13.40 6.28
CA LYS A 178 -17.59 12.67 6.19
C LYS A 178 -17.38 11.17 6.36
N GLY A 179 -16.43 10.59 5.63
CA GLY A 179 -16.04 9.19 5.70
C GLY A 179 -15.50 8.82 7.07
N THR A 180 -14.70 9.70 7.70
CA THR A 180 -14.20 9.49 9.07
C THR A 180 -15.34 9.37 10.07
N ARG A 181 -16.29 10.32 10.06
CA ARG A 181 -17.46 10.26 10.94
C ARG A 181 -18.29 9.01 10.70
N TRP A 182 -18.53 8.67 9.43
CA TRP A 182 -19.30 7.49 9.05
C TRP A 182 -18.64 6.18 9.51
N VAL A 183 -17.33 6.02 9.32
CA VAL A 183 -16.60 4.83 9.77
C VAL A 183 -16.56 4.74 11.30
N ARG A 184 -16.39 5.85 12.02
CA ARG A 184 -16.47 5.86 13.50
C ARG A 184 -17.84 5.44 14.01
N ASP A 185 -18.89 5.99 13.44
CA ASP A 185 -20.28 5.66 13.74
C ASP A 185 -20.62 4.19 13.41
N LEU A 186 -20.04 3.64 12.35
CA LEU A 186 -20.12 2.23 12.02
C LEU A 186 -19.44 1.36 13.09
N ALA A 187 -18.22 1.74 13.49
CA ALA A 187 -17.45 1.00 14.49
C ALA A 187 -18.12 1.03 15.87
N SER A 188 -18.70 2.18 16.27
CA SER A 188 -19.37 2.32 17.56
C SER A 188 -20.66 1.49 17.62
N ARG A 189 -21.47 1.45 16.55
CA ARG A 189 -22.64 0.57 16.48
C ARG A 189 -22.29 -0.90 16.60
N ALA A 190 -21.25 -1.33 15.88
CA ALA A 190 -20.77 -2.70 15.92
C ALA A 190 -20.20 -3.11 17.28
N ALA A 191 -19.78 -2.15 18.12
CA ALA A 191 -19.33 -2.42 19.48
C ALA A 191 -20.49 -2.63 20.48
N VAL A 192 -21.69 -2.11 20.19
CA VAL A 192 -22.84 -2.07 21.12
C VAL A 192 -23.77 -3.28 20.97
N SER A 193 -23.76 -3.97 19.83
CA SER A 193 -24.66 -5.08 19.53
C SER A 193 -24.03 -6.44 19.85
N SER A 194 -24.33 -7.00 21.03
CA SER A 194 -24.91 -8.37 21.19
C SER A 194 -24.88 -8.80 22.67
N PRO A 195 -25.99 -8.61 23.43
CA PRO A 195 -26.25 -9.40 24.63
C PRO A 195 -26.56 -10.84 24.20
N ASP A 196 -25.70 -11.78 24.57
CA ASP A 196 -25.94 -13.21 24.35
C ASP A 196 -27.22 -13.61 25.13
N PRO A 197 -28.30 -14.09 24.48
CA PRO A 197 -29.50 -14.53 25.18
C PRO A 197 -29.25 -15.74 26.12
N GLY A 198 -28.04 -16.33 26.08
CA GLY A 198 -27.62 -17.43 26.94
C GLY A 198 -26.81 -17.08 28.19
N GLY A 199 -26.57 -15.79 28.50
CA GLY A 199 -25.84 -15.40 29.72
C GLY A 199 -24.34 -15.79 29.75
N GLY A 200 -23.79 -16.25 28.62
CA GLY A 200 -22.36 -16.43 28.42
C GLY A 200 -21.75 -15.20 27.76
N THR A 201 -20.55 -14.80 28.15
CA THR A 201 -19.78 -13.75 27.47
C THR A 201 -19.18 -14.27 26.18
N LYS A 202 -19.99 -14.73 25.23
CA LYS A 202 -19.54 -14.86 23.85
C LYS A 202 -19.73 -13.50 23.18
N THR A 203 -18.63 -12.87 22.82
CA THR A 203 -18.63 -11.68 21.96
C THR A 203 -19.15 -12.07 20.57
N GLY A 204 -20.47 -12.15 20.44
CA GLY A 204 -21.18 -12.43 19.20
C GLY A 204 -21.27 -11.18 18.33
N TYR A 205 -20.99 -11.37 17.04
CA TYR A 205 -21.10 -10.40 15.95
C TYR A 205 -22.51 -9.76 15.89
N PRO A 206 -22.65 -8.52 15.37
CA PRO A 206 -21.91 -7.98 14.21
C PRO A 206 -20.68 -7.12 14.54
N ARG A 207 -19.58 -7.36 13.79
CA ARG A 207 -18.40 -6.48 13.74
C ARG A 207 -18.38 -5.75 12.40
N ALA A 208 -18.06 -4.47 12.43
CA ALA A 208 -17.72 -3.75 11.21
C ALA A 208 -16.46 -4.37 10.58
N VAL A 209 -16.47 -4.62 9.28
CA VAL A 209 -15.33 -5.13 8.52
C VAL A 209 -14.94 -4.11 7.48
N ALA A 210 -13.65 -3.84 7.33
CA ALA A 210 -13.13 -3.09 6.19
C ALA A 210 -12.33 -4.03 5.31
N ALA A 211 -12.53 -3.92 4.00
CA ALA A 211 -11.81 -4.68 3.00
C ALA A 211 -11.09 -3.77 2.02
N PHE A 212 -9.79 -4.01 1.85
CA PHE A 212 -8.88 -3.30 0.98
C PHE A 212 -8.61 -4.16 -0.26
N LYS A 213 -8.64 -3.55 -1.44
CA LYS A 213 -8.32 -4.26 -2.69
C LYS A 213 -7.26 -3.49 -3.47
N ASP A 214 -6.04 -3.50 -2.93
CA ASP A 214 -4.87 -2.80 -3.48
C ASP A 214 -3.74 -3.80 -3.74
N TRP A 215 -4.07 -4.89 -4.45
CA TRP A 215 -3.08 -5.87 -4.84
C TRP A 215 -2.35 -5.43 -6.10
N MET A 216 -1.03 -5.43 -6.05
CA MET A 216 -0.20 -5.18 -7.22
C MET A 216 0.22 -6.50 -7.87
N SER A 217 -0.14 -6.66 -9.15
CA SER A 217 0.34 -7.76 -9.98
C SER A 217 1.78 -7.53 -10.38
N THR A 218 2.74 -7.91 -9.54
CA THR A 218 4.15 -7.96 -9.94
C THR A 218 4.53 -9.28 -10.59
N HIS A 219 3.57 -10.20 -10.74
CA HIS A 219 3.76 -11.53 -11.32
C HIS A 219 2.76 -11.76 -12.44
N GLY A 220 3.29 -12.20 -13.58
CA GLY A 220 2.53 -12.72 -14.71
C GLY A 220 2.53 -11.78 -15.91
N ALA A 221 3.17 -12.25 -16.98
CA ALA A 221 2.88 -11.82 -18.35
C ALA A 221 1.42 -12.15 -18.68
N SER A 222 0.49 -11.41 -18.12
CA SER A 222 -0.80 -11.21 -18.78
C SER A 222 -0.47 -10.40 -20.02
N ARG A 223 -0.30 -11.10 -21.15
CA ARG A 223 -0.34 -10.46 -22.45
C ARG A 223 -1.61 -9.61 -22.43
N TRP A 224 -1.44 -8.29 -22.39
CA TRP A 224 -2.52 -7.33 -22.41
C TRP A 224 -3.32 -7.59 -23.70
N SER A 225 -4.37 -8.39 -23.59
CA SER A 225 -5.26 -8.75 -24.67
C SER A 225 -6.47 -7.83 -24.54
N PRO A 226 -6.81 -7.02 -25.55
CA PRO A 226 -8.02 -6.20 -25.52
C PRO A 226 -9.32 -7.01 -25.40
N ARG A 227 -9.24 -8.35 -25.44
CA ARG A 227 -10.38 -9.25 -25.26
C ARG A 227 -10.06 -10.27 -24.18
N GLY A 228 -10.94 -10.29 -23.17
CA GLY A 228 -10.83 -11.09 -21.96
C GLY A 228 -10.60 -12.57 -22.23
N GLY A 229 -9.65 -13.12 -21.50
CA GLY A 229 -9.37 -14.54 -21.43
C GLY A 229 -8.35 -14.77 -20.33
N ALA A 230 -8.79 -15.41 -19.25
CA ALA A 230 -7.92 -15.83 -18.16
C ALA A 230 -6.97 -16.92 -18.68
N ALA A 231 -5.66 -16.76 -18.45
CA ALA A 231 -4.68 -17.82 -18.63
C ALA A 231 -3.64 -17.74 -17.50
N GLY A 232 -3.27 -18.92 -16.99
CA GLY A 232 -2.55 -19.13 -15.74
C GLY A 232 -1.17 -18.48 -15.67
N GLY A 233 -0.84 -17.99 -14.48
CA GLY A 233 0.45 -17.40 -14.15
C GLY A 233 1.42 -18.44 -13.61
N GLY A 234 2.59 -18.54 -14.21
CA GLY A 234 3.76 -19.15 -13.60
C GLY A 234 4.50 -18.12 -12.74
N SER A 235 4.87 -18.50 -11.52
CA SER A 235 5.77 -17.74 -10.63
C SER A 235 7.22 -17.98 -11.05
N TRP A 236 8.01 -16.91 -11.21
CA TRP A 236 9.47 -17.03 -11.31
C TRP A 236 10.05 -17.21 -9.91
N LEU A 237 9.98 -18.43 -9.42
CA LEU A 237 10.71 -18.89 -8.25
C LEU A 237 12.18 -19.09 -8.67
N GLN A 238 13.13 -18.37 -8.08
CA GLN A 238 14.53 -18.75 -8.24
C GLN A 238 14.77 -19.98 -7.36
N VAL A 239 14.50 -21.16 -7.92
CA VAL A 239 14.69 -22.45 -7.26
C VAL A 239 16.18 -22.74 -7.23
N GLN A 240 16.78 -22.73 -6.04
CA GLN A 240 17.99 -23.50 -5.88
C GLN A 240 17.57 -24.95 -5.74
N GLN A 241 17.91 -25.79 -6.73
CA GLN A 241 17.90 -27.23 -6.47
C GLN A 241 18.93 -27.48 -5.37
N ALA A 242 18.44 -27.89 -4.20
CA ALA A 242 19.26 -28.30 -3.07
C ALA A 242 19.94 -29.65 -3.38
N THR A 243 20.81 -29.70 -4.39
CA THR A 243 21.66 -30.88 -4.62
C THR A 243 22.83 -30.93 -3.64
N LYS A 244 23.08 -29.85 -2.86
CA LYS A 244 24.18 -29.78 -1.88
C LYS A 244 23.83 -29.22 -0.50
N CYS A 245 22.57 -28.91 -0.21
CA CYS A 245 22.20 -28.45 1.13
C CYS A 245 21.76 -29.64 2.00
N CYS A 246 22.66 -30.03 2.91
CA CYS A 246 22.47 -30.96 4.02
C CYS A 246 22.12 -32.41 3.65
N GLY A 247 23.06 -33.33 3.88
CA GLY A 247 22.87 -34.78 3.69
C GLY A 247 21.79 -35.45 4.57
N ASN A 248 21.03 -34.68 5.37
CA ASN A 248 20.00 -35.16 6.28
C ASN A 248 18.63 -34.45 6.13
N CYS A 249 18.36 -33.80 4.99
CA CYS A 249 17.03 -33.24 4.69
C CYS A 249 16.00 -34.36 4.52
N ARG A 250 15.29 -34.72 5.60
CA ARG A 250 14.08 -35.56 5.53
C ARG A 250 12.92 -34.78 4.91
N PRO A 251 11.92 -35.47 4.31
CA PRO A 251 10.82 -34.84 3.56
C PRO A 251 9.82 -34.00 4.39
N ASN A 252 10.07 -33.76 5.68
CA ASN A 252 9.25 -32.91 6.53
C ASN A 252 10.11 -31.72 7.00
N CYS A 253 9.94 -30.55 6.37
CA CYS A 253 10.57 -29.28 6.75
C CYS A 253 9.97 -28.71 8.04
N GLY A 254 10.12 -29.44 9.15
CA GLY A 254 9.67 -29.04 10.49
C GLY A 254 10.72 -28.25 11.29
N GLY A 255 11.77 -27.72 10.68
CA GLY A 255 12.80 -26.96 11.38
C GLY A 255 13.48 -25.92 10.49
N GLU A 256 13.78 -24.75 11.05
CA GLU A 256 14.33 -23.53 10.43
C GLU A 256 15.71 -23.68 9.74
N LEU A 257 16.30 -24.87 9.67
CA LEU A 257 17.73 -25.09 9.43
C LEU A 257 18.14 -25.44 7.98
N CYS A 258 17.23 -25.44 7.01
CA CYS A 258 17.54 -25.92 5.64
C CYS A 258 17.71 -24.84 4.58
N CYS A 259 17.07 -23.68 4.73
CA CYS A 259 17.23 -22.58 3.78
C CYS A 259 18.19 -21.53 4.35
N ASP A 260 19.07 -21.00 3.50
CA ASP A 260 19.94 -19.88 3.86
C ASP A 260 19.08 -18.61 3.98
N THR A 261 18.42 -18.46 5.13
CA THR A 261 17.56 -17.31 5.47
C THR A 261 18.37 -16.02 5.47
N SER A 262 19.67 -16.08 5.74
CA SER A 262 20.58 -14.94 5.64
C SER A 262 20.70 -14.39 4.20
N LYS A 263 20.42 -15.23 3.18
CA LYS A 263 20.34 -14.84 1.76
C LYS A 263 18.90 -14.65 1.27
N GLY A 264 17.90 -14.74 2.13
CA GLY A 264 16.49 -14.53 1.83
C GLY A 264 15.80 -15.70 1.12
N PHE A 265 16.27 -16.93 1.34
CA PHE A 265 15.59 -18.14 0.86
C PHE A 265 14.59 -18.64 1.91
N GLU A 266 13.39 -19.01 1.46
CA GLU A 266 12.32 -19.58 2.29
C GLU A 266 11.94 -20.99 1.80
N CYS A 267 11.48 -21.84 2.72
CA CYS A 267 10.92 -23.15 2.38
C CYS A 267 9.56 -22.96 1.73
N VAL A 268 9.42 -23.39 0.47
CA VAL A 268 8.13 -23.38 -0.22
C VAL A 268 7.64 -24.82 -0.32
N SER A 269 6.52 -25.13 0.34
CA SER A 269 5.87 -26.43 0.19
C SER A 269 5.33 -26.53 -1.24
N GLY A 270 5.89 -27.44 -2.03
CA GLY A 270 5.51 -27.64 -3.44
C GLY A 270 4.06 -28.12 -3.57
N ALA A 271 3.12 -27.19 -3.68
CA ALA A 271 1.75 -27.48 -4.12
C ALA A 271 1.63 -27.48 -5.65
N GLU A 272 2.56 -26.82 -6.37
CA GLU A 272 2.39 -26.55 -7.81
C GLU A 272 3.24 -27.40 -8.76
N THR A 273 4.20 -28.19 -8.28
CA THR A 273 5.12 -28.95 -9.16
C THR A 273 4.80 -30.44 -9.31
N GLY A 274 3.76 -30.98 -8.67
CA GLY A 274 3.35 -32.38 -8.83
C GLY A 274 4.35 -33.43 -8.31
N TRP A 275 5.52 -33.01 -7.82
CA TRP A 275 6.57 -33.87 -7.26
C TRP A 275 6.95 -33.34 -5.87
N GLY A 276 6.55 -34.08 -4.84
CA GLY A 276 6.67 -33.72 -3.43
C GLY A 276 8.10 -33.72 -2.90
N SER A 277 8.85 -32.65 -3.20
CA SER A 277 10.06 -32.31 -2.46
C SER A 277 10.02 -30.84 -2.04
N PRO A 278 10.29 -30.53 -0.76
CA PRO A 278 10.40 -29.14 -0.34
C PRO A 278 11.56 -28.46 -1.07
N ALA A 279 11.31 -27.28 -1.62
CA ALA A 279 12.32 -26.48 -2.29
C ALA A 279 12.60 -25.21 -1.49
N CYS A 280 13.88 -24.85 -1.35
CA CYS A 280 14.26 -23.51 -0.92
C CYS A 280 14.17 -22.59 -2.12
N ALA A 281 13.36 -21.54 -2.01
CA ALA A 281 13.28 -20.55 -3.05
C ALA A 281 13.29 -19.14 -2.49
N LYS A 282 13.96 -18.26 -3.22
CA LYS A 282 13.97 -16.85 -2.90
C LYS A 282 12.86 -16.19 -3.70
N ARG A 283 11.85 -15.65 -3.02
CA ARG A 283 10.96 -14.68 -3.67
C ARG A 283 11.82 -13.49 -4.07
N ARG A 284 12.07 -13.32 -5.36
CA ARG A 284 12.70 -12.11 -5.87
C ARG A 284 11.74 -10.96 -5.54
N ARG A 285 12.18 -10.01 -4.70
CA ARG A 285 11.42 -8.78 -4.52
C ARG A 285 11.28 -8.12 -5.88
N PRO A 286 10.08 -7.67 -6.28
CA PRO A 286 9.91 -6.98 -7.54
C PRO A 286 10.81 -5.75 -7.55
N ASP A 287 11.59 -5.60 -8.62
CA ASP A 287 12.38 -4.41 -8.89
C ASP A 287 11.85 -3.75 -10.17
N ALA A 288 12.21 -2.48 -10.38
CA ALA A 288 11.74 -1.73 -11.55
C ALA A 288 12.18 -2.40 -12.87
N ALA A 289 13.39 -2.95 -12.93
CA ALA A 289 13.96 -3.54 -14.14
C ALA A 289 13.18 -4.80 -14.59
N GLY A 290 12.99 -5.77 -13.69
CA GLY A 290 12.25 -6.99 -13.98
C GLY A 290 10.79 -6.72 -14.28
N CYS A 291 10.17 -5.77 -13.58
CA CYS A 291 8.79 -5.40 -13.83
C CYS A 291 8.58 -4.76 -15.22
N LEU A 292 9.52 -3.94 -15.70
CA LEU A 292 9.51 -3.36 -17.05
C LEU A 292 9.76 -4.43 -18.11
N GLU A 293 10.70 -5.35 -17.89
CA GLU A 293 10.98 -6.49 -18.77
C GLU A 293 9.74 -7.38 -18.94
N ASP A 294 9.06 -7.68 -17.84
CA ASP A 294 7.83 -8.48 -17.79
C ASP A 294 6.57 -7.72 -18.27
N ARG A 295 6.68 -6.40 -18.50
CA ARG A 295 5.56 -5.50 -18.85
C ARG A 295 4.42 -5.52 -17.82
N THR A 296 4.76 -5.63 -16.55
CA THR A 296 3.79 -5.65 -15.43
C THR A 296 3.62 -4.29 -14.75
N CYS A 297 4.43 -3.29 -15.14
CA CYS A 297 4.29 -1.89 -14.73
C CYS A 297 4.63 -0.93 -15.86
N LEU A 298 4.42 0.36 -15.59
CA LEU A 298 4.76 1.47 -16.47
C LEU A 298 5.85 2.32 -15.80
N PRO A 299 6.79 2.89 -16.60
CA PRO A 299 7.71 3.86 -16.06
C PRO A 299 6.93 5.08 -15.55
N LEU A 300 7.32 5.60 -14.39
CA LEU A 300 6.80 6.88 -13.92
C LEU A 300 7.39 8.00 -14.77
N GLY A 301 6.53 8.84 -15.34
CA GLY A 301 6.97 9.93 -16.18
C GLY A 301 5.84 10.88 -16.55
N GLY A 302 6.22 11.94 -17.22
CA GLY A 302 5.34 12.97 -17.76
C GLY A 302 6.09 13.84 -18.76
N TYR A 303 5.45 14.89 -19.23
CA TYR A 303 6.08 15.85 -20.14
C TYR A 303 6.58 17.06 -19.35
N SER A 304 7.82 17.46 -19.63
CA SER A 304 8.29 18.79 -19.26
C SER A 304 7.79 19.81 -20.28
N VAL A 305 7.39 20.97 -19.80
CA VAL A 305 7.01 22.11 -20.64
C VAL A 305 8.16 23.10 -20.62
N TRP A 306 8.48 23.66 -21.79
CA TRP A 306 9.53 24.66 -21.94
C TRP A 306 9.03 25.76 -22.87
N GLY A 307 9.55 26.98 -22.69
CA GLY A 307 9.19 28.15 -23.49
C GLY A 307 10.42 29.03 -23.70
N LEU A 308 10.36 29.85 -24.74
CA LEU A 308 11.42 30.80 -25.08
C LEU A 308 10.84 32.20 -25.19
N LEU A 309 11.62 33.18 -24.75
CA LEU A 309 11.35 34.59 -25.04
C LEU A 309 11.92 35.00 -26.41
N SER A 310 12.93 34.29 -26.89
CA SER A 310 13.53 34.52 -28.21
C SER A 310 12.71 33.84 -29.31
N PRO A 311 12.51 34.47 -30.48
CA PRO A 311 11.81 33.88 -31.61
C PRO A 311 12.61 32.77 -32.31
N SER A 312 13.88 32.55 -31.94
CA SER A 312 14.75 31.54 -32.55
C SER A 312 15.65 30.84 -31.54
N LEU A 313 15.86 29.54 -31.79
CA LEU A 313 16.90 28.68 -31.22
C LEU A 313 17.71 28.11 -32.39
N PRO A 314 19.06 28.19 -32.36
CA PRO A 314 19.91 28.77 -31.32
C PRO A 314 19.84 30.31 -31.26
N PRO A 315 20.26 30.95 -30.15
CA PRO A 315 20.32 32.41 -30.09
C PRO A 315 21.37 32.95 -31.07
N PRO A 316 21.26 34.23 -31.49
CA PRO A 316 22.27 34.89 -32.31
C PRO A 316 23.67 34.77 -31.71
N ALA A 317 24.69 34.68 -32.59
CA ALA A 317 26.08 34.61 -32.18
C ALA A 317 26.44 35.74 -31.19
N GLY A 318 27.14 35.39 -30.11
CA GLY A 318 27.50 36.31 -29.04
C GLY A 318 26.45 36.48 -27.93
N ARG A 319 25.31 35.78 -27.99
CA ARG A 319 24.32 35.75 -26.89
C ARG A 319 24.30 34.39 -26.19
N GLY A 320 24.27 34.42 -24.86
CA GLY A 320 24.07 33.24 -24.01
C GLY A 320 22.60 32.87 -23.83
N ILE A 321 22.36 31.69 -23.27
CA ILE A 321 21.03 31.23 -22.85
C ILE A 321 20.95 31.33 -21.33
N VAL A 322 19.91 31.99 -20.82
CA VAL A 322 19.54 31.95 -19.40
C VAL A 322 18.44 30.92 -19.26
N LEU A 323 18.69 29.88 -18.46
CA LEU A 323 17.72 28.83 -18.18
C LEU A 323 17.04 29.13 -16.84
N VAL A 324 15.72 29.27 -16.88
CA VAL A 324 14.87 29.35 -15.69
C VAL A 324 14.10 28.05 -15.59
N VAL A 325 14.26 27.33 -14.48
CA VAL A 325 13.61 26.02 -14.25
C VAL A 325 12.84 26.07 -12.95
N ALA A 326 11.62 25.59 -12.98
CA ALA A 326 10.80 25.34 -11.80
C ALA A 326 10.29 23.90 -11.81
N ARG A 327 10.10 23.34 -10.61
CA ARG A 327 9.52 22.01 -10.45
C ARG A 327 8.00 22.11 -10.56
N MET A 328 7.40 21.30 -11.44
CA MET A 328 5.93 21.27 -11.64
C MET A 328 5.24 20.10 -10.92
N ASP A 329 5.98 19.06 -10.54
CA ASP A 329 5.43 17.88 -9.91
C ASP A 329 5.45 17.97 -8.38
N SER A 330 4.49 17.29 -7.75
CA SER A 330 4.52 17.02 -6.31
C SER A 330 4.47 15.51 -6.06
N GLY A 331 4.83 15.14 -4.83
CA GLY A 331 4.71 13.76 -4.33
C GLY A 331 4.04 13.79 -2.96
N GLY A 332 3.39 12.70 -2.60
CA GLY A 332 2.67 12.53 -1.34
C GLY A 332 2.27 11.08 -1.15
N LEU A 333 1.93 10.71 0.09
CA LEU A 333 1.56 9.33 0.45
C LEU A 333 0.32 8.84 -0.31
N PHE A 334 -0.60 9.75 -0.63
CA PHE A 334 -1.82 9.48 -1.38
C PHE A 334 -1.84 10.35 -2.64
N THR A 335 -1.58 9.78 -3.81
CA THR A 335 -1.30 10.55 -5.05
C THR A 335 -2.43 11.39 -5.57
N ALA A 336 -3.67 10.89 -5.47
CA ALA A 336 -4.82 11.64 -5.93
C ALA A 336 -5.21 12.80 -4.99
N ARG A 337 -4.48 12.97 -3.86
CA ARG A 337 -4.77 13.98 -2.83
C ARG A 337 -3.54 14.81 -2.49
N GLN A 338 -2.94 15.40 -3.52
CA GLN A 338 -1.78 16.27 -3.39
C GLN A 338 -2.16 17.75 -3.60
N PRO A 339 -2.58 18.47 -2.55
CA PRO A 339 -2.67 19.92 -2.60
C PRO A 339 -1.25 20.48 -2.62
N GLY A 340 -0.65 20.58 -3.80
CA GLY A 340 0.73 21.04 -3.99
C GLY A 340 0.93 22.54 -3.77
N ALA A 341 0.10 23.25 -2.99
CA ALA A 341 0.03 24.72 -2.99
C ALA A 341 1.39 25.43 -2.78
N ALA A 342 2.22 24.97 -1.84
CA ALA A 342 3.55 25.54 -1.60
C ALA A 342 4.65 25.03 -2.58
N ARG A 343 4.39 23.95 -3.33
CA ARG A 343 5.30 23.43 -4.36
C ARG A 343 4.94 23.97 -5.75
N ALA A 344 3.66 24.27 -5.99
CA ALA A 344 3.12 24.90 -7.18
C ALA A 344 3.39 26.42 -7.20
N SER A 345 3.71 27.03 -6.07
CA SER A 345 4.07 28.45 -6.00
C SER A 345 5.29 28.79 -6.85
N GLY A 346 6.26 27.88 -7.00
CA GLY A 346 7.42 28.07 -7.87
C GLY A 346 7.09 28.03 -9.36
N VAL A 347 5.96 27.44 -9.75
CA VAL A 347 5.46 27.46 -11.15
C VAL A 347 4.69 28.75 -11.43
N ALA A 348 4.01 29.28 -10.41
CA ALA A 348 3.20 30.49 -10.52
C ALA A 348 4.02 31.79 -10.41
N ALA A 349 5.18 31.75 -9.75
CA ALA A 349 6.10 32.88 -9.59
C ALA A 349 6.96 33.10 -10.83
#